data_AF-A0A7X7IRX3-F1
#
_entry.id   AF-A0A7X7IRX3-F1
#
_cell.length_a   1.000
_cell.length_b   1.000
_cell.length_c   1.000
_cell.angle_alpha   90.00
_cell.angle_beta   90.00
_cell.angle_gamma   90.00
#
_symmetry.space_group_name_H-M   'P 1'
#
loop_
_entity.id
_entity.type
_entity.pdbx_description
1 polymer ?
#
loop_
_entity_poly.entity_id
_entity_poly.type
_entity_poly.pdbx_seq_one_letter_code
_entity_poly.pdbx_strand_id
1 'polypeptide(L)'
;CNGFQILIKSGLLLDQRGRESLSGAKKSPETDREREPLATLTWNDSGQYEDRWARVGTHGSKCVFLKDIDEMYLPVAHAEGKFVARDEAALEQLDAAGQLVLRYLPLDAPARSTAPERVGRLGVLKKSGASTPSDANRRLPFPDNPNGSMGNVAGVCDATGRVLGLMPHPERHITRTQHPRWTRPETTRTGDGLKMFENAVAYFA
;
A
#
# COMPACT_ATOMS: atom_id res chain seq x y z
N CYS A 1 0.17 0.17 -10.53
CA CYS A 1 -1.03 -0.31 -11.25
C CYS A 1 -0.77 -1.62 -12.02
N ASN A 2 -0.78 -1.67 -13.35
CA ASN A 2 -0.71 -2.95 -14.10
C ASN A 2 0.52 -3.82 -13.79
N GLY A 3 1.69 -3.21 -13.54
CA GLY A 3 2.88 -3.95 -13.06
C GLY A 3 2.65 -4.72 -11.75
N PHE A 4 1.82 -4.21 -10.84
CA PHE A 4 1.44 -4.93 -9.62
C PHE A 4 0.61 -6.18 -9.94
N GLN A 5 -0.33 -6.09 -10.88
CA GLN A 5 -1.12 -7.24 -11.34
C GLN A 5 -0.22 -8.34 -11.91
N ILE A 6 0.80 -7.97 -12.68
CA ILE A 6 1.79 -8.91 -13.22
C ILE A 6 2.61 -9.54 -12.08
N LEU A 7 3.14 -8.74 -11.16
CA LEU A 7 3.99 -9.22 -10.06
C LEU A 7 3.26 -10.17 -9.10
N ILE A 8 2.01 -9.88 -8.76
CA ILE A 8 1.23 -10.73 -7.85
C ILE A 8 0.77 -12.02 -8.53
N LYS A 9 0.29 -11.96 -9.79
CA LYS A 9 -0.19 -13.14 -10.52
C LYS A 9 0.93 -14.08 -10.98
N SER A 10 2.16 -13.56 -11.14
CA SER A 10 3.36 -14.38 -11.41
C SER A 10 3.92 -15.07 -10.16
N GLY A 11 3.44 -14.73 -8.97
CA GLY A 11 3.96 -15.24 -7.70
C GLY A 11 5.24 -14.55 -7.21
N LEU A 12 5.88 -13.69 -8.02
CA LEU A 12 7.14 -13.03 -7.63
C LEU A 12 7.03 -12.14 -6.39
N LEU A 13 5.82 -11.69 -6.05
CA LEU A 13 5.61 -10.74 -4.96
C LEU A 13 5.28 -11.42 -3.61
N LEU A 14 4.30 -12.32 -3.58
CA LEU A 14 3.80 -12.92 -2.33
C LEU A 14 4.04 -14.41 -2.24
N ASP A 15 4.50 -15.05 -3.30
CA ASP A 15 4.71 -16.49 -3.34
C ASP A 15 6.19 -16.84 -3.09
N GLN A 16 6.47 -17.44 -1.94
CA GLN A 16 7.82 -17.92 -1.62
C GLN A 16 8.25 -19.10 -2.51
N ARG A 17 7.30 -19.80 -3.14
CA ARG A 17 7.56 -20.96 -4.01
C ARG A 17 8.33 -20.57 -5.28
N GLY A 18 8.18 -19.34 -5.78
CA GLY A 18 8.96 -18.85 -6.92
C GLY A 18 10.45 -18.72 -6.61
N ARG A 19 10.81 -18.44 -5.35
CA ARG A 19 12.20 -18.38 -4.89
C ARG A 19 12.79 -19.76 -4.61
N GLU A 20 11.99 -20.69 -4.08
CA GLU A 20 12.44 -22.06 -3.78
C GLU A 20 12.52 -22.97 -5.02
N SER A 21 11.64 -22.75 -6.01
CA SER A 21 11.69 -23.39 -7.33
C SER A 21 13.02 -23.14 -8.05
N LEU A 22 13.57 -21.92 -7.90
CA LEU A 22 14.89 -21.54 -8.42
C LEU A 22 16.04 -22.12 -7.59
N SER A 23 15.81 -22.53 -6.34
CA SER A 23 16.84 -23.05 -5.43
C SER A 23 16.97 -24.58 -5.42
N GLY A 24 16.17 -25.30 -6.23
CA GLY A 24 16.30 -26.75 -6.42
C GLY A 24 15.97 -27.61 -5.18
N ALA A 25 15.30 -27.06 -4.17
CA ALA A 25 14.95 -27.80 -2.96
C ALA A 25 13.77 -28.77 -3.20
N LYS A 26 13.91 -30.02 -2.76
CA LYS A 26 12.85 -31.05 -2.87
C LYS A 26 11.63 -30.67 -2.02
N LYS A 27 10.46 -30.57 -2.66
CA LYS A 27 9.19 -30.29 -2.00
C LYS A 27 8.63 -31.51 -1.26
N SER A 28 8.10 -31.26 -0.07
CA SER A 28 7.15 -32.11 0.64
C SER A 28 5.84 -32.24 -0.18
N PRO A 29 5.02 -33.28 -0.01
CA PRO A 29 3.71 -33.35 -0.66
C PRO A 29 2.77 -32.31 -0.06
N GLU A 30 2.65 -31.15 -0.71
CA GLU A 30 1.70 -30.08 -0.40
C GLU A 30 0.28 -30.48 -0.85
N THR A 31 -0.72 -30.15 -0.04
CA THR A 31 -2.14 -30.27 -0.37
C THR A 31 -2.54 -29.26 -1.47
N ASP A 32 -3.62 -29.52 -2.22
CA ASP A 32 -4.04 -28.61 -3.31
C ASP A 32 -4.38 -27.19 -2.81
N ARG A 33 -4.83 -27.02 -1.55
CA ARG A 33 -5.06 -25.71 -0.94
C ARG A 33 -3.77 -24.92 -0.67
N GLU A 34 -2.71 -25.60 -0.27
CA GLU A 34 -1.39 -24.97 -0.08
C GLU A 34 -0.80 -24.50 -1.42
N ARG A 35 -1.34 -24.97 -2.54
CA ARG A 35 -0.93 -24.54 -3.88
C ARG A 35 -1.58 -23.23 -4.34
N GLU A 36 -2.65 -22.78 -3.70
CA GLU A 36 -3.33 -21.54 -4.11
C GLU A 36 -2.56 -20.29 -3.64
N PRO A 37 -2.49 -19.22 -4.46
CA PRO A 37 -1.82 -17.99 -4.06
C PRO A 37 -2.51 -17.34 -2.85
N LEU A 38 -1.72 -16.73 -1.95
CA LEU A 38 -2.25 -16.08 -0.74
C LEU A 38 -3.16 -14.89 -1.03
N ALA A 39 -2.96 -14.21 -2.15
CA ALA A 39 -3.78 -13.08 -2.58
C ALA A 39 -3.66 -12.82 -4.08
N THR A 40 -4.60 -12.05 -4.61
CA THR A 40 -4.63 -11.63 -6.01
C THR A 40 -5.24 -10.24 -6.16
N LEU A 41 -5.21 -9.72 -7.39
CA LEU A 41 -5.98 -8.55 -7.81
C LEU A 41 -7.09 -8.97 -8.79
N THR A 42 -8.26 -8.37 -8.60
CA THR A 42 -9.46 -8.62 -9.40
C THR A 42 -10.27 -7.34 -9.62
N TRP A 43 -11.41 -7.46 -10.31
CA TRP A 43 -12.37 -6.40 -10.59
C TRP A 43 -12.75 -5.60 -9.34
N ASN A 44 -12.84 -4.28 -9.50
CA ASN A 44 -13.35 -3.38 -8.47
C ASN A 44 -14.79 -3.75 -8.09
N ASP A 45 -15.18 -3.54 -6.84
CA ASP A 45 -16.56 -3.74 -6.38
C ASP A 45 -17.59 -2.88 -7.14
N SER A 46 -17.18 -1.74 -7.69
CA SER A 46 -18.05 -0.87 -8.51
C SER A 46 -18.38 -1.44 -9.88
N GLY A 47 -17.62 -2.43 -10.37
CA GLY A 47 -17.70 -2.91 -11.75
C GLY A 47 -17.26 -1.89 -12.80
N GLN A 48 -16.63 -0.78 -12.38
CA GLN A 48 -16.24 0.33 -13.26
C GLN A 48 -14.74 0.63 -13.20
N TYR A 49 -14.25 1.33 -14.22
CA TYR A 49 -12.92 1.92 -14.19
C TYR A 49 -12.92 3.15 -13.27
N GLU A 50 -12.03 3.16 -12.28
CA GLU A 50 -11.91 4.24 -11.32
C GLU A 50 -10.68 5.08 -11.62
N ASP A 51 -10.90 6.33 -12.04
CA ASP A 51 -9.88 7.37 -12.21
C ASP A 51 -10.12 8.50 -11.19
N ARG A 52 -9.31 8.56 -10.14
CA ARG A 52 -9.48 9.54 -9.07
C ARG A 52 -8.23 9.72 -8.23
N TRP A 53 -8.27 10.67 -7.32
CA TRP A 53 -7.27 10.84 -6.28
C TRP A 53 -7.69 10.10 -5.01
N ALA A 54 -6.77 9.34 -4.44
CA ALA A 54 -6.97 8.56 -3.23
C ALA A 54 -5.88 8.88 -2.20
N ARG A 55 -6.24 8.88 -0.92
CA ARG A 55 -5.29 8.96 0.18
C ARG A 55 -4.83 7.57 0.54
N VAL A 56 -3.52 7.39 0.68
CA VAL A 56 -2.91 6.13 1.09
C VAL A 56 -1.93 6.37 2.21
N GLY A 57 -2.02 5.57 3.27
CA GLY A 57 -1.11 5.55 4.39
C GLY A 57 -0.13 4.37 4.25
N THR A 58 1.10 4.59 4.67
CA THR A 58 2.08 3.52 4.80
C THR A 58 1.80 2.72 6.07
N HIS A 59 2.02 1.41 6.01
CA HIS A 59 1.86 0.52 7.15
C HIS A 59 3.10 -0.35 7.35
N GLY A 60 3.63 -0.36 8.57
CA GLY A 60 4.90 -0.99 8.90
C GLY A 60 6.12 -0.25 8.30
N SER A 61 7.29 -0.85 8.43
CA SER A 61 8.57 -0.26 8.03
C SER A 61 9.41 -1.17 7.11
N LYS A 62 8.81 -2.26 6.61
CA LYS A 62 9.52 -3.30 5.86
C LYS A 62 9.97 -2.83 4.47
N CYS A 63 9.14 -2.04 3.78
CA CYS A 63 9.38 -1.66 2.40
C CYS A 63 10.38 -0.51 2.27
N VAL A 64 11.50 -0.76 1.58
CA VAL A 64 12.60 0.22 1.46
C VAL A 64 12.18 1.51 0.73
N PHE A 65 11.20 1.41 -0.18
CA PHE A 65 10.70 2.54 -0.96
C PHE A 65 9.82 3.50 -0.16
N LEU A 66 9.27 3.05 0.98
CA LEU A 66 8.30 3.80 1.78
C LEU A 66 8.92 4.42 3.04
N LYS A 67 10.25 4.41 3.15
CA LYS A 67 10.96 4.99 4.30
C LYS A 67 10.64 6.48 4.47
N ASP A 68 10.33 6.87 5.71
CA ASP A 68 10.03 8.26 6.10
C ASP A 68 8.86 8.90 5.30
N ILE A 69 7.94 8.07 4.80
CA ILE A 69 6.67 8.47 4.20
C ILE A 69 5.59 7.92 5.12
N ASP A 70 4.72 8.77 5.69
CA ASP A 70 3.58 8.31 6.49
C ASP A 70 2.30 8.16 5.65
N GLU A 71 2.12 9.08 4.71
CA GLU A 71 0.91 9.22 3.90
C GLU A 71 1.25 9.89 2.57
N MET A 72 0.49 9.54 1.52
CA MET A 72 0.53 10.20 0.22
C MET A 72 -0.89 10.38 -0.33
N TYR A 73 -1.10 11.47 -1.07
CA TYR A 73 -2.28 11.67 -1.90
C TYR A 73 -1.91 11.44 -3.37
N LEU A 74 -2.39 10.33 -3.92
CA LEU A 74 -1.94 9.81 -5.21
C LEU A 74 -3.13 9.53 -6.15
N PRO A 75 -2.94 9.70 -7.47
CA PRO A 75 -3.94 9.26 -8.43
C PRO A 75 -4.01 7.72 -8.50
N VAL A 76 -5.20 7.18 -8.69
CA VAL A 76 -5.51 5.79 -9.01
C VAL A 76 -6.23 5.74 -10.34
N ALA A 77 -5.95 4.71 -11.16
CA ALA A 77 -6.51 4.56 -12.49
C ALA A 77 -6.61 3.06 -12.86
N HIS A 78 -7.70 2.39 -12.48
CA HIS A 78 -7.86 0.94 -12.68
C HIS A 78 -9.32 0.44 -12.63
N ALA A 79 -9.62 -0.62 -13.38
CA ALA A 79 -10.84 -1.43 -13.24
C ALA A 79 -10.63 -2.73 -12.45
N GLU A 80 -9.39 -3.19 -12.33
CA GLU A 80 -9.01 -4.47 -11.70
C GLU A 80 -7.97 -4.26 -10.58
N GLY A 81 -8.29 -3.34 -9.66
CA GLY A 81 -7.39 -2.97 -8.57
C GLY A 81 -7.71 -3.58 -7.22
N LYS A 82 -8.77 -4.39 -7.11
CA LYS A 82 -9.25 -4.90 -5.83
C LYS A 82 -8.32 -6.00 -5.33
N PHE A 83 -7.66 -5.75 -4.20
CA PHE A 83 -6.91 -6.75 -3.45
C PHE A 83 -7.87 -7.70 -2.71
N VAL A 84 -7.67 -8.99 -2.95
CA VAL A 84 -8.41 -10.07 -2.31
C VAL A 84 -7.41 -11.10 -1.82
N ALA A 85 -7.38 -11.33 -0.50
CA ALA A 85 -6.68 -12.46 0.09
C ALA A 85 -7.51 -13.74 -0.10
N ARG A 86 -6.84 -14.90 -0.11
CA ARG A 86 -7.50 -16.21 -0.26
C ARG A 86 -8.57 -16.43 0.82
N ASP A 87 -8.23 -16.05 2.05
CA ASP A 87 -9.06 -16.18 3.24
C ASP A 87 -8.58 -15.17 4.30
N GLU A 88 -9.30 -15.06 5.42
CA GLU A 88 -8.95 -14.13 6.51
C GLU A 88 -7.59 -14.48 7.13
N ALA A 89 -7.27 -15.77 7.27
CA ALA A 89 -5.99 -16.22 7.82
C ALA A 89 -4.82 -15.80 6.93
N ALA A 90 -4.97 -15.85 5.60
CA ALA A 90 -3.98 -15.35 4.64
C ALA A 90 -3.81 -13.82 4.74
N LEU A 91 -4.90 -13.07 4.94
CA LEU A 91 -4.83 -11.62 5.17
C LEU A 91 -4.05 -11.30 6.45
N GLU A 92 -4.40 -11.95 7.56
CA GLU A 92 -3.72 -11.81 8.85
C GLU A 92 -2.24 -12.23 8.77
N GLN A 93 -1.93 -13.33 8.06
CA GLN A 93 -0.57 -13.78 7.83
C GLN A 93 0.26 -12.72 7.10
N LEU A 94 -0.27 -12.14 6.02
CA LEU A 94 0.42 -11.10 5.26
C LEU A 94 0.60 -9.82 6.08
N ASP A 95 -0.39 -9.47 6.91
CA ASP A 95 -0.33 -8.29 7.78
C ASP A 95 0.71 -8.47 8.89
N ALA A 96 0.68 -9.61 9.59
CA ALA A 96 1.65 -9.96 10.62
C ALA A 96 3.07 -10.08 10.06
N ALA A 97 3.20 -10.52 8.79
CA ALA A 97 4.47 -10.51 8.07
C ALA A 97 4.90 -9.10 7.61
N GLY A 98 4.11 -8.04 7.85
CA GLY A 98 4.41 -6.68 7.45
C GLY A 98 4.46 -6.48 5.93
N GLN A 99 3.73 -7.30 5.17
CA GLN A 99 3.72 -7.26 3.70
C GLN A 99 2.59 -6.41 3.12
N LEU A 100 1.59 -6.03 3.93
CA LEU A 100 0.50 -5.13 3.53
C LEU A 100 0.91 -3.67 3.81
N VAL A 101 1.72 -3.09 2.93
CA VAL A 101 2.49 -1.87 3.22
C VAL A 101 1.81 -0.55 2.87
N LEU A 102 0.76 -0.57 2.07
CA LEU A 102 -0.03 0.61 1.74
C LEU A 102 -1.51 0.31 1.92
N ARG A 103 -2.23 1.22 2.58
CA ARG A 103 -3.68 1.11 2.80
C ARG A 103 -4.38 2.43 2.45
N TYR A 104 -5.54 2.34 1.81
CA TYR A 104 -6.41 3.49 1.60
C TYR A 104 -6.85 4.10 2.94
N LEU A 105 -6.94 5.42 2.98
CA LEU A 105 -7.36 6.20 4.13
C LEU A 105 -8.62 7.01 3.81
N PRO A 106 -9.41 7.40 4.83
CA PRO A 106 -10.54 8.32 4.63
C PRO A 106 -10.09 9.64 3.98
N LEU A 107 -10.81 10.09 2.95
CA LEU A 107 -10.50 11.34 2.25
C LEU A 107 -10.57 12.56 3.18
N ASP A 108 -11.54 12.57 4.08
CA ASP A 108 -11.82 13.70 4.98
C ASP A 108 -11.07 13.64 6.33
N ALA A 109 -10.16 12.67 6.51
CA ALA A 109 -9.37 12.61 7.74
C ALA A 109 -8.52 13.89 7.89
N PRO A 110 -8.32 14.42 9.11
CA PRO A 110 -7.38 15.52 9.29
C PRO A 110 -5.99 15.07 8.81
N ALA A 111 -5.30 15.92 8.03
CA ALA A 111 -3.93 15.67 7.66
C ALA A 111 -3.10 15.48 8.94
N ARG A 112 -2.30 14.40 9.03
CA ARG A 112 -1.35 14.29 10.13
C ARG A 112 -0.36 15.44 10.00
N SER A 113 -0.24 16.23 11.07
CA SER A 113 0.68 17.37 11.12
C SER A 113 2.10 16.91 10.78
N THR A 114 2.62 17.31 9.63
CA THR A 114 4.03 17.13 9.23
C THR A 114 4.94 18.23 9.80
N ALA A 115 4.42 19.13 10.66
CA ALA A 115 5.24 20.12 11.33
C ALA A 115 6.17 19.42 12.35
N PRO A 116 7.48 19.71 12.35
CA PRO A 116 8.36 19.21 13.40
C PRO A 116 7.80 19.68 14.74
N GLU A 117 7.55 18.74 15.65
CA GLU A 117 7.08 19.03 17.00
C GLU A 117 8.05 20.04 17.64
N ARG A 118 7.59 21.28 17.84
CA ARG A 118 8.29 22.17 18.76
C ARG A 118 8.09 21.58 20.14
N VAL A 119 9.18 21.10 20.75
CA VAL A 119 9.21 20.64 22.13
C VAL A 119 8.86 21.82 23.05
N GLY A 120 7.56 21.96 23.31
CA GLY A 120 6.96 22.93 24.21
C GLY A 120 6.33 22.21 25.38
N ARG A 121 7.12 22.09 26.46
CA ARG A 121 6.76 21.97 27.88
C ARG A 121 5.39 21.33 28.24
N LEU A 122 5.49 20.11 28.77
CA LEU A 122 4.61 19.45 29.76
C LEU A 122 3.09 19.47 29.44
N GLY A 123 2.66 18.58 28.56
CA GLY A 123 1.28 18.13 28.45
C GLY A 123 1.26 16.63 28.19
N VAL A 124 0.57 15.87 29.04
CA VAL A 124 0.40 14.42 28.87
C VAL A 124 -0.33 14.18 27.55
N LEU A 125 0.42 13.80 26.51
CA LEU A 125 -0.15 13.37 25.23
C LEU A 125 -0.85 12.03 25.43
N LYS A 126 -2.18 12.05 25.41
CA LYS A 126 -2.96 10.85 25.11
C LYS A 126 -2.53 10.38 23.72
N LYS A 127 -1.83 9.24 23.65
CA LYS A 127 -1.76 8.43 22.43
C LYS A 127 -3.20 8.30 21.92
N SER A 128 -3.47 8.85 20.74
CA SER A 128 -4.71 8.56 20.01
C SER A 128 -4.87 7.05 20.01
N GLY A 129 -5.97 6.58 20.58
CA GLY A 129 -6.17 5.18 20.95
C GLY A 129 -5.80 4.26 19.81
N ALA A 130 -4.98 3.26 20.12
CA ALA A 130 -4.89 2.07 19.28
C ALA A 130 -6.31 1.51 19.19
N SER A 131 -6.93 1.66 18.01
CA SER A 131 -8.08 0.85 17.66
C SER A 131 -7.69 -0.61 17.85
N THR A 132 -8.55 -1.40 18.47
CA THR A 132 -8.38 -2.85 18.56
C THR A 132 -8.02 -3.42 17.17
N PRO A 133 -7.19 -4.49 17.07
CA PRO A 133 -6.74 -5.04 15.79
C PRO A 133 -7.87 -5.32 14.78
N SER A 134 -9.09 -5.59 15.29
CA SER A 134 -10.30 -5.82 14.48
C SER A 134 -10.78 -4.60 13.69
N ASP A 135 -10.47 -3.37 14.11
CA ASP A 135 -10.93 -2.15 13.43
C ASP A 135 -9.97 -1.69 12.31
N ALA A 136 -8.68 -2.07 12.38
CA ALA A 136 -7.68 -1.67 11.40
C ALA A 136 -7.93 -2.28 10.00
N ASN A 137 -8.56 -3.46 9.96
CA ASN A 137 -8.97 -4.13 8.73
C ASN A 137 -10.42 -3.85 8.31
N ARG A 138 -11.14 -3.00 9.07
CA ARG A 138 -12.51 -2.60 8.69
C ARG A 138 -12.47 -1.90 7.34
N ARG A 139 -13.19 -2.46 6.38
CA ARG A 139 -13.24 -1.92 5.01
C ARG A 139 -13.87 -0.52 5.03
N LEU A 140 -13.16 0.45 4.47
CA LEU A 140 -13.66 1.79 4.22
C LEU A 140 -14.71 1.77 3.11
N PRO A 141 -15.71 2.65 3.15
CA PRO A 141 -16.66 2.79 2.07
C PRO A 141 -15.99 3.38 0.83
N PHE A 142 -16.64 3.22 -0.32
CA PHE A 142 -16.38 4.07 -1.47
C PHE A 142 -16.79 5.51 -1.14
N PRO A 143 -16.04 6.56 -1.54
CA PRO A 143 -14.89 6.54 -2.46
C PRO A 143 -13.51 6.37 -1.80
N ASP A 144 -13.43 6.32 -0.46
CA ASP A 144 -12.17 6.26 0.30
C ASP A 144 -11.35 5.02 -0.08
N ASN A 145 -12.00 3.85 -0.11
CA ASN A 145 -11.47 2.65 -0.74
C ASN A 145 -12.10 2.52 -2.14
N PRO A 146 -11.39 2.89 -3.21
CA PRO A 146 -11.98 3.06 -4.54
C PRO A 146 -12.37 1.75 -5.21
N ASN A 147 -11.84 0.61 -4.75
CA ASN A 147 -12.00 -0.68 -5.43
C ASN A 147 -12.56 -1.80 -4.55
N GLY A 148 -12.77 -1.54 -3.26
CA GLY A 148 -13.30 -2.52 -2.31
C GLY A 148 -12.25 -3.54 -1.82
N SER A 149 -10.96 -3.18 -1.85
CA SER A 149 -9.87 -4.05 -1.39
C SER A 149 -10.05 -4.48 0.07
N MET A 150 -9.78 -5.76 0.36
CA MET A 150 -9.73 -6.28 1.73
C MET A 150 -8.65 -5.56 2.54
N GLY A 151 -8.94 -5.27 3.82
CA GLY A 151 -8.04 -4.48 4.68
C GLY A 151 -7.70 -3.08 4.16
N ASN A 152 -8.44 -2.57 3.17
CA ASN A 152 -8.13 -1.34 2.45
C ASN A 152 -6.75 -1.37 1.75
N VAL A 153 -6.22 -2.55 1.45
CA VAL A 153 -4.87 -2.69 0.86
C VAL A 153 -4.80 -2.02 -0.51
N ALA A 154 -3.85 -1.10 -0.66
CA ALA A 154 -3.53 -0.40 -1.90
C ALA A 154 -2.18 -0.86 -2.49
N GLY A 155 -1.33 -1.52 -1.69
CA GLY A 155 -0.05 -2.04 -2.12
C GLY A 155 0.59 -2.99 -1.10
N VAL A 156 1.42 -3.88 -1.61
CA VAL A 156 2.09 -4.95 -0.86
C VAL A 156 3.57 -5.04 -1.22
N CYS A 157 4.40 -5.51 -0.31
CA CYS A 157 5.79 -5.84 -0.61
C CYS A 157 6.08 -7.33 -0.43
N ASP A 158 7.17 -7.79 -1.01
CA ASP A 158 7.68 -9.13 -0.77
C ASP A 158 8.22 -9.29 0.66
N ALA A 159 8.54 -10.53 1.04
CA ALA A 159 9.05 -10.84 2.38
C ALA A 159 10.33 -10.06 2.74
N THR A 160 11.13 -9.67 1.73
CA THR A 160 12.39 -8.92 1.90
C THR A 160 12.20 -7.40 1.97
N GLY A 161 11.03 -6.89 1.56
CA GLY A 161 10.76 -5.46 1.48
C GLY A 161 11.41 -4.74 0.29
N ARG A 162 11.94 -5.50 -0.68
CA ARG A 162 12.71 -4.97 -1.84
C ARG A 162 11.93 -5.00 -3.13
N VAL A 163 10.81 -5.73 -3.18
CA VAL A 163 9.87 -5.71 -4.31
C VAL A 163 8.55 -5.13 -3.80
N LEU A 164 8.07 -4.08 -4.45
CA LEU A 164 6.82 -3.39 -4.10
C LEU A 164 5.85 -3.43 -5.28
N GLY A 165 4.63 -3.89 -5.02
CA GLY A 165 3.49 -3.74 -5.92
C GLY A 165 2.45 -2.81 -5.32
N LEU A 166 1.99 -1.83 -6.08
CA LEU A 166 0.95 -0.89 -5.63
C LEU A 166 0.00 -0.51 -6.77
N MET A 167 -1.24 -0.18 -6.42
CA MET A 167 -2.26 0.30 -7.37
C MET A 167 -2.22 1.80 -7.64
N PRO A 168 -2.03 2.69 -6.65
CA PRO A 168 -1.82 4.11 -6.90
C PRO A 168 -0.60 4.39 -7.78
N HIS A 169 -0.59 5.57 -8.38
CA HIS A 169 0.40 6.01 -9.37
C HIS A 169 1.30 7.13 -8.80
N PRO A 170 2.30 6.82 -7.96
CA PRO A 170 3.23 7.81 -7.44
C PRO A 170 4.02 8.52 -8.54
N GLU A 171 4.29 7.85 -9.67
CA GLU A 171 4.96 8.44 -10.83
C GLU A 171 4.15 9.56 -11.49
N ARG A 172 2.82 9.54 -11.31
CA ARG A 172 1.91 10.59 -11.80
C ARG A 172 1.76 11.76 -10.81
N HIS A 173 2.50 11.76 -9.70
CA HIS A 173 2.51 12.87 -8.75
C HIS A 173 3.92 13.06 -8.14
N ILE A 174 4.92 13.27 -8.98
CA ILE A 174 6.29 13.62 -8.59
C ILE A 174 6.54 15.13 -8.59
N THR A 175 5.73 15.89 -9.34
CA THR A 175 5.80 17.36 -9.42
C THR A 175 4.46 17.99 -9.08
N ARG A 176 4.49 19.19 -8.51
CA ARG A 176 3.28 19.96 -8.16
C ARG A 176 2.31 20.12 -9.33
N THR A 177 2.81 20.33 -10.55
CA THR A 177 1.98 20.56 -11.75
C THR A 177 1.12 19.37 -12.15
N GLN A 178 1.37 18.18 -11.60
CA GLN A 178 0.56 16.99 -11.86
C GLN A 178 -0.67 16.88 -10.93
N HIS A 179 -0.75 17.68 -9.88
CA HIS A 179 -1.91 17.72 -8.98
C HIS A 179 -3.05 18.55 -9.60
N PRO A 180 -4.34 18.16 -9.54
CA PRO A 180 -5.46 18.90 -10.14
C PRO A 180 -5.63 20.31 -9.59
N ARG A 181 -5.10 20.59 -8.39
CA ARG A 181 -5.14 21.91 -7.75
C ARG A 181 -3.85 22.72 -7.93
N TRP A 182 -2.97 22.36 -8.86
CA TRP A 182 -1.67 23.01 -9.06
C TRP A 182 -1.72 24.52 -9.34
N THR A 183 -2.86 25.09 -9.74
CA THR A 183 -3.00 26.54 -9.91
C THR A 183 -3.25 27.27 -8.59
N ARG A 184 -3.58 26.56 -7.52
CA ARG A 184 -3.83 27.13 -6.19
C ARG A 184 -2.52 27.40 -5.44
N PRO A 185 -2.48 28.40 -4.54
CA PRO A 185 -1.31 28.64 -3.70
C PRO A 185 -1.10 27.43 -2.79
N GLU A 186 -0.06 26.64 -3.07
CA GLU A 186 0.39 25.51 -2.25
C GLU A 186 1.86 25.73 -1.92
N THR A 187 2.28 25.25 -0.75
CA THR A 187 3.62 25.51 -0.20
C THR A 187 4.69 24.55 -0.71
N THR A 188 4.31 23.38 -1.25
CA THR A 188 5.25 22.34 -1.69
C THR A 188 5.51 22.41 -3.20
N ARG A 189 6.77 22.29 -3.61
CA ARG A 189 7.15 22.23 -5.04
C ARG A 189 7.08 20.82 -5.63
N THR A 190 7.15 19.81 -4.77
CA THR A 190 7.22 18.39 -5.11
C THR A 190 5.87 17.73 -4.88
N GLY A 191 5.57 16.70 -5.69
CA GLY A 191 4.42 15.84 -5.45
C GLY A 191 4.77 14.72 -4.47
N ASP A 192 3.75 14.16 -3.82
CA ASP A 192 3.91 13.15 -2.76
C ASP A 192 4.64 11.87 -3.22
N GLY A 193 4.54 11.54 -4.52
CA GLY A 193 5.17 10.36 -5.09
C GLY A 193 6.70 10.47 -5.23
N LEU A 194 7.28 11.68 -5.24
CA LEU A 194 8.71 11.88 -5.50
C LEU A 194 9.59 11.15 -4.48
N LYS A 195 9.22 11.20 -3.20
CA LYS A 195 10.01 10.64 -2.11
C LYS A 195 10.25 9.14 -2.25
N MET A 196 9.30 8.41 -2.84
CA MET A 196 9.47 6.97 -3.11
C MET A 196 10.64 6.68 -4.06
N PHE A 197 10.82 7.52 -5.08
CA PHE A 197 11.91 7.39 -6.05
C PHE A 197 13.25 7.83 -5.46
N GLU A 198 13.25 8.87 -4.63
CA GLU A 198 14.44 9.26 -3.86
C GLU A 198 14.91 8.14 -2.93
N ASN A 199 13.97 7.47 -2.24
CA ASN A 199 14.27 6.30 -1.42
C ASN A 199 14.83 5.13 -2.24
N ALA A 200 14.30 4.91 -3.45
CA ALA A 200 14.82 3.88 -4.35
C ALA A 200 16.28 4.14 -4.73
N VAL A 201 16.63 5.40 -5.05
CA VAL A 201 18.01 5.78 -5.37
C VAL A 201 18.90 5.67 -4.14
N ALA A 202 18.44 6.19 -3.00
CA ALA A 202 19.20 6.19 -1.74
C ALA A 202 19.47 4.78 -1.20
N TYR A 203 18.65 3.79 -1.54
CA TYR A 203 18.87 2.40 -1.14
C TYR A 203 20.13 1.77 -1.79
N PHE A 204 20.54 2.26 -2.97
CA PHE A 204 21.71 1.76 -3.69
C PHE A 204 22.96 2.65 -3.54
N ALA A 205 22.83 3.80 -2.87
CA ALA A 205 23.92 4.75 -2.63
C ALA A 205 24.68 4.40 -1.34
#